data_AF-A0AAD7P100-F1
#
_entry.id   AF-A0AAD7P100-F1
#
_cell.length_a   1.000
_cell.length_b   1.000
_cell.length_c   1.000
_cell.angle_alpha   90.00
_cell.angle_beta   90.00
_cell.angle_gamma   90.00
#
_symmetry.space_group_name_H-M   'P 1'
#
loop_
_entity.id
_entity.type
_entity.pdbx_description
1 polymer ?
#
loop_
_entity_poly.entity_id
_entity_poly.type
_entity_poly.pdbx_seq_one_letter_code
_entity_poly.pdbx_strand_id
1 'polypeptide(L)'
;MYAEVLQECLLQLSWEDVGDQTSFLTPTMPNPIFRDPWANREAWRKHPVFSNRAMFANLFPGLGIAIVAFSAYVLVDNLYLSKRNSEISHESHH
;
A
#
# COMPACT_ATOMS: atom_id res chain seq x y z
N MET A 1 -3.52 5.08 -29.64
CA MET A 1 -2.06 4.96 -29.44
C MET A 1 -1.41 6.23 -28.87
N TYR A 2 -1.40 7.41 -29.52
CA TYR A 2 -0.79 8.61 -28.89
C TYR A 2 -1.61 9.21 -27.74
N ALA A 3 -2.94 9.09 -27.78
CA ALA A 3 -3.82 9.65 -26.74
C ALA A 3 -3.73 8.92 -25.40
N GLU A 4 -3.42 7.61 -25.38
CA GLU A 4 -3.26 6.84 -24.15
C GLU A 4 -1.91 7.10 -23.47
N VAL A 5 -0.83 7.28 -24.25
CA VAL A 5 0.51 7.58 -23.72
C VAL A 5 0.56 8.97 -23.07
N LEU A 6 -0.16 9.96 -23.61
CA LEU A 6 -0.24 11.29 -23.00
C LEU A 6 -1.05 11.33 -21.70
N GLN A 7 -2.03 10.43 -21.54
CA GLN A 7 -2.85 10.34 -20.33
C GLN A 7 -2.04 9.74 -19.15
N GLU A 8 -1.19 8.75 -19.43
CA GLU A 8 -0.27 8.17 -18.43
C GLU A 8 0.83 9.19 -18.03
N CYS A 9 1.38 9.94 -18.99
CA CYS A 9 2.36 10.99 -18.69
C CYS A 9 1.79 12.13 -17.84
N LEU A 10 0.54 12.57 -18.09
CA LEU A 10 -0.11 13.61 -17.29
C LEU A 10 -0.49 13.13 -15.88
N LEU A 11 -0.78 11.84 -15.71
CA LEU A 11 -0.98 11.28 -14.38
C LEU A 11 0.36 11.24 -13.62
N GLN A 12 1.46 10.75 -14.20
CA GLN A 12 2.74 10.67 -13.49
C GLN A 12 3.25 12.04 -13.00
N LEU A 13 3.20 13.08 -13.83
CA LEU A 13 3.64 14.44 -13.48
C LEU A 13 2.87 15.10 -12.32
N SER A 14 1.65 14.63 -12.00
CA SER A 14 0.85 15.21 -10.91
C SER A 14 1.31 14.77 -9.51
N TRP A 15 2.03 13.66 -9.38
CA TRP A 15 2.33 13.07 -8.07
C TRP A 15 3.75 13.37 -7.57
N GLU A 16 4.62 13.90 -8.44
CA GLU A 16 6.05 14.07 -8.14
C GLU A 16 6.37 15.45 -7.52
N ASP A 17 5.47 16.43 -7.60
CA ASP A 17 5.77 17.82 -7.24
C ASP A 17 5.25 18.25 -5.85
N VAL A 18 4.41 17.44 -5.19
CA VAL A 18 3.83 17.74 -3.86
C VAL A 18 4.69 17.18 -2.71
N GLY A 19 5.97 16.93 -2.95
CA GLY A 19 6.88 16.35 -1.95
C GLY A 19 7.78 17.36 -1.22
N ASP A 20 8.14 18.47 -1.87
CA ASP A 20 9.36 19.22 -1.51
C ASP A 20 9.15 20.74 -1.32
N GLN A 21 7.97 21.16 -0.86
CA GLN A 21 7.72 22.56 -0.51
C GLN A 21 7.71 22.81 1.00
N THR A 22 7.85 21.76 1.83
CA THR A 22 7.90 21.88 3.30
C THR A 22 9.31 22.17 3.85
N SER A 23 10.34 22.08 3.00
CA SER A 23 11.75 22.26 3.35
C SER A 23 12.19 23.74 3.49
N PHE A 24 11.48 24.68 2.87
CA PHE A 24 11.87 26.10 2.85
C PHE A 24 11.32 26.97 4.00
N LEU A 25 10.30 26.49 4.73
CA LEU A 25 9.69 27.23 5.85
C LEU A 25 10.07 26.69 7.23
N THR A 26 10.89 25.65 7.31
CA THR A 26 11.38 25.11 8.59
C THR A 26 12.86 25.47 8.75
N PRO A 27 13.23 26.43 9.62
CA PRO A 27 14.63 26.56 10.01
C PRO A 27 15.07 25.21 10.56
N THR A 28 16.11 24.62 9.97
CA THR A 28 16.74 23.39 10.42
C THR A 28 17.46 23.67 11.72
N MET A 29 16.69 23.77 12.81
CA MET A 29 17.26 23.64 14.14
C MET A 29 17.93 22.27 14.18
N PRO A 30 19.25 22.17 14.42
CA PRO A 30 19.87 20.89 14.63
C PRO A 30 19.11 20.22 15.76
N ASN A 31 18.42 19.11 15.45
CA ASN A 31 17.66 18.36 16.45
C ASN A 31 18.60 18.10 17.62
N PRO A 32 18.36 18.67 18.82
CA PRO A 32 19.22 18.39 19.95
C PRO A 32 19.16 16.89 20.18
N ILE A 33 20.29 16.20 19.99
CA ILE A 33 20.36 14.75 20.19
C ILE A 33 20.23 14.51 21.69
N PHE A 34 18.98 14.38 22.14
CA PHE A 34 18.65 14.00 23.49
C PHE A 34 18.94 12.50 23.63
N ARG A 35 20.10 12.18 24.20
CA ARG A 35 20.42 10.81 24.61
C ARG A 35 19.79 10.58 25.98
N ASP A 36 18.77 9.75 26.01
CA ASP A 36 18.17 9.30 27.25
C ASP A 36 19.19 8.49 28.06
N PRO A 37 19.56 8.91 29.28
CA PRO A 37 20.57 8.20 30.07
C PRO A 37 20.11 6.79 30.51
N TRP A 38 18.82 6.49 30.33
CA TRP A 38 18.20 5.21 30.67
C TRP A 38 17.96 4.30 29.46
N ALA A 39 18.31 4.71 28.22
CA ALA A 39 18.11 3.90 27.01
C ALA A 39 18.68 2.48 27.16
N ASN A 40 19.89 2.37 27.72
CA ASN A 40 20.56 1.09 27.95
C ASN A 40 19.80 0.22 28.95
N ARG A 41 19.12 0.83 29.93
CA ARG A 41 18.28 0.12 30.89
C ARG A 41 16.92 -0.25 30.29
N GLU A 42 16.42 0.46 29.31
CA GLU A 42 15.15 0.13 28.63
C GLU A 42 15.33 -0.77 27.39
N ALA A 43 16.57 -1.02 26.97
CA ALA A 43 16.90 -1.86 25.82
C ALA A 43 16.31 -3.27 25.92
N TRP A 44 16.22 -3.86 27.13
CA TRP A 44 15.63 -5.20 27.31
C TRP A 44 14.13 -5.26 27.01
N ARG A 45 13.41 -4.13 27.09
CA ARG A 45 11.98 -4.06 26.73
C ARG A 45 11.77 -3.98 25.22
N LYS A 46 12.74 -3.38 24.52
CA LYS A 46 12.75 -3.27 23.06
C LYS A 46 13.31 -4.55 22.42
N HIS A 47 12.81 -5.70 22.85
CA HIS A 47 13.19 -6.97 22.27
C HIS A 47 12.50 -7.13 20.89
N PRO A 48 13.20 -7.59 19.84
CA PRO A 48 12.64 -7.73 18.50
C PRO A 48 11.43 -8.70 18.43
N VAL A 49 11.30 -9.61 19.40
CA VAL A 49 10.13 -10.51 19.54
C VAL A 49 8.84 -9.74 19.89
N PHE A 50 8.94 -8.61 20.59
CA PHE A 50 7.78 -7.77 20.94
C PHE A 50 7.57 -6.61 19.98
N SER A 51 8.20 -6.66 18.80
CA SER A 51 7.93 -5.67 17.75
C SER A 51 6.48 -5.79 17.29
N ASN A 52 5.80 -4.64 17.13
CA ASN A 52 4.45 -4.58 16.58
C ASN A 52 4.31 -5.42 15.29
N ARG A 53 5.34 -5.41 14.44
CA ARG A 53 5.35 -6.19 13.20
C ARG A 53 5.30 -7.71 13.45
N ALA A 54 5.98 -8.19 14.48
CA ALA A 54 5.95 -9.61 14.86
C ALA A 54 4.59 -9.99 15.47
N MET A 55 3.96 -9.09 16.23
CA MET A 55 2.58 -9.28 16.70
C MET A 55 1.59 -9.34 15.52
N PHE A 56 1.65 -8.42 14.57
CA PHE A 56 0.77 -8.43 13.39
C PHE A 56 0.96 -9.65 12.49
N ALA A 57 2.20 -10.13 12.35
CA ALA A 57 2.46 -11.36 11.59
C ALA A 57 1.91 -12.62 12.29
N ASN A 58 1.91 -12.65 13.63
CA ASN A 58 1.44 -13.79 14.42
C ASN A 58 -0.05 -13.74 14.75
N LEU A 59 -0.70 -12.57 14.65
CA LEU A 59 -2.13 -12.40 14.92
C LEU A 59 -3.02 -13.20 13.97
N PHE A 60 -2.61 -13.33 12.71
CA PHE A 60 -3.35 -14.09 11.70
C PHE A 60 -2.41 -15.01 10.92
N PRO A 61 -2.16 -16.23 11.42
CA PRO A 61 -1.39 -17.21 10.69
C PRO A 61 -2.10 -17.49 9.35
N GLY A 62 -1.53 -16.99 8.25
CA GLY A 62 -2.07 -17.16 6.91
C GLY A 62 -2.80 -15.96 6.30
N LEU A 63 -2.84 -14.78 6.94
CA LEU A 63 -3.48 -13.58 6.36
C LEU A 63 -2.92 -13.20 4.98
N GLY A 64 -1.61 -13.34 4.77
CA GLY A 64 -1.00 -13.08 3.45
C GLY A 64 -1.55 -14.00 2.36
N ILE A 65 -1.73 -15.28 2.66
CA ILE A 65 -2.24 -16.27 1.71
C ILE A 65 -3.74 -16.08 1.49
N ALA A 66 -4.48 -15.73 2.55
CA ALA A 66 -5.90 -15.43 2.46
C ALA A 66 -6.17 -14.22 1.57
N ILE A 67 -5.40 -13.13 1.71
CA ILE A 67 -5.52 -11.95 0.84
C ILE A 67 -5.26 -12.32 -0.62
N VAL A 68 -4.19 -13.09 -0.89
CA VAL A 68 -3.83 -13.50 -2.25
C VAL A 68 -4.88 -14.42 -2.86
N ALA A 69 -5.39 -15.40 -2.10
CA ALA A 69 -6.43 -16.30 -2.58
C ALA A 69 -7.75 -15.56 -2.84
N PHE A 70 -8.11 -14.64 -1.96
CA PHE A 70 -9.33 -13.83 -2.11
C PHE A 70 -9.25 -12.89 -3.31
N SER A 71 -8.13 -12.19 -3.52
CA SER A 71 -7.97 -11.31 -4.68
C SER A 71 -7.99 -12.09 -6.00
N ALA A 72 -7.34 -13.24 -6.06
CA ALA A 72 -7.38 -14.14 -7.21
C ALA A 72 -8.82 -14.61 -7.49
N TYR A 73 -9.57 -14.99 -6.46
CA TYR A 73 -10.98 -15.37 -6.61
C TYR A 73 -11.82 -14.22 -7.17
N VAL A 74 -11.71 -13.02 -6.59
CA VAL A 74 -12.48 -11.84 -7.04
C VAL A 74 -12.14 -11.48 -8.49
N LEU A 75 -10.87 -11.56 -8.90
CA LEU A 75 -10.46 -11.32 -10.29
C LEU A 75 -11.08 -12.32 -11.26
N VAL A 76 -11.06 -13.61 -10.90
CA VAL A 76 -11.69 -14.66 -11.71
C VAL A 76 -13.20 -14.44 -11.77
N ASP A 77 -13.85 -14.16 -10.65
CA ASP A 77 -15.29 -13.98 -10.57
C ASP A 77 -15.73 -12.75 -11.37
N ASN A 78 -15.05 -11.61 -11.23
CA ASN A 78 -15.37 -10.41 -12.00
C ASN A 78 -15.16 -10.62 -13.52
N LEU A 79 -14.04 -11.22 -13.93
CA LEU A 79 -13.76 -11.42 -15.36
C LEU A 79 -14.63 -12.51 -15.99
N TYR A 80 -14.90 -13.59 -15.28
CA TYR A 80 -15.69 -14.72 -15.76
C TYR A 80 -17.19 -14.41 -15.74
N LEU A 81 -17.70 -13.79 -14.66
CA LEU A 81 -19.11 -13.36 -14.59
C LEU A 81 -19.39 -12.21 -15.57
N SER A 82 -18.49 -11.23 -15.73
CA SER A 82 -18.67 -10.17 -16.73
C SER A 82 -18.69 -10.73 -18.16
N LYS A 83 -17.86 -11.73 -18.50
CA LYS A 83 -17.91 -12.38 -19.82
C LYS A 83 -19.25 -13.06 -20.07
N ARG A 84 -19.74 -13.88 -19.13
CA ARG A 84 -21.03 -14.56 -19.28
C ARG A 84 -22.21 -13.58 -19.36
N ASN A 85 -22.20 -12.52 -18.57
CA ASN A 85 -23.25 -11.49 -18.61
C ASN A 85 -23.26 -10.73 -19.94
N SER A 86 -22.09 -10.52 -20.57
CA SER A 86 -22.02 -9.93 -21.91
C SER A 86 -22.55 -10.87 -23.00
N GLU A 87 -22.23 -12.16 -22.95
CA GLU A 87 -22.74 -13.17 -23.91
C GLU A 87 -24.27 -13.34 -23.79
N ILE A 88 -24.80 -13.43 -22.57
CA ILE A 88 -26.25 -13.55 -22.31
C ILE A 88 -26.99 -12.31 -22.83
N SER A 89 -26.40 -11.12 -22.72
CA SER A 89 -27.00 -9.86 -23.20
C SER A 89 -27.03 -9.77 -24.73
N HIS A 90 -26.10 -10.42 -25.44
CA HIS A 90 -26.11 -10.49 -26.91
C HIS A 90 -27.10 -11.53 -27.47
N GLU A 91 -27.44 -12.58 -26.72
CA GLU A 91 -28.40 -13.61 -27.14
C GLU A 91 -29.86 -13.22 -26.85
N SER A 92 -30.11 -12.35 -25.86
CA SER A 92 -31.45 -11.86 -25.52
C SER A 92 -32.02 -10.78 -26.46
N HIS A 93 -31.25 -10.34 -27.47
CA HIS A 93 -31.64 -9.33 -28.46
C HIS A 93 -31.84 -9.89 -29.88
N HIS A 94 -32.23 -11.17 -30.00
CA HIS A 94 -32.72 -11.81 -31.22
C HIS A 94 -34.04 -12.55 -30.96
#